data_AF-A0A5C6CRD1-F1
#
_entry.id   AF-A0A5C6CRD1-F1
#
_cell.length_a   1.000
_cell.length_b   1.000
_cell.length_c   1.000
_cell.angle_alpha   90.00
_cell.angle_beta   90.00
_cell.angle_gamma   90.00
#
_symmetry.space_group_name_H-M   'P 1'
#
loop_
_entity.id
_entity.type
_entity.pdbx_description
1 polymer ?
#
loop_
_entity_poly.entity_id
_entity_poly.type
_entity_poly.pdbx_seq_one_letter_code
_entity_poly.pdbx_strand_id
1 'polypeptide(L)'
;MLAQAQETYREVLQVADNLYRQEPDWVTFFREVLGIDGIVRTRFPSFEELTKFEQTDEFDRIQKMLVKLREKRNSADPETEPTRVITVRLPKSMHEYLRTEAHDLRTSMNKLCISKLLQVIGEEMIPNERSGNSKETPQAAAQTSQPRPVVNNNVHLGGTSQQPQIPQSGYQPTANNHQPQTIPMPFKPVQPRF
;
A
#
# COMPACT_ATOMS: atom_id res chain seq x y z
N MET A 1 19.21 11.98 -32.33
CA MET A 1 18.67 11.44 -31.06
C MET A 1 17.24 11.90 -30.79
N LEU A 2 16.83 13.16 -31.03
CA LEU A 2 15.43 13.61 -30.83
C LEU A 2 14.38 12.87 -31.69
N ALA A 3 14.69 12.59 -32.96
CA ALA A 3 13.77 11.86 -33.84
C ALA A 3 13.51 10.41 -33.39
N GLN A 4 14.54 9.73 -32.88
CA GLN A 4 14.42 8.37 -32.35
C GLN A 4 13.59 8.33 -31.05
N ALA A 5 13.74 9.34 -30.19
CA ALA A 5 12.92 9.46 -28.98
C ALA A 5 11.43 9.64 -29.34
N GLN A 6 11.11 10.53 -30.28
CA GLN A 6 9.73 10.72 -30.74
C GLN A 6 9.14 9.46 -31.39
N GLU A 7 9.92 8.71 -32.16
CA GLU A 7 9.46 7.45 -32.75
C GLU A 7 9.14 6.40 -31.66
N THR A 8 10.00 6.32 -30.63
CA THR A 8 9.79 5.44 -29.47
C THR A 8 8.53 5.83 -28.69
N TYR A 9 8.26 7.13 -28.51
CA TYR A 9 7.05 7.60 -27.81
C TYR A 9 5.78 7.18 -28.55
N ARG A 10 5.78 7.33 -29.88
CA ARG A 10 4.66 6.91 -30.73
C ARG A 10 4.47 5.41 -30.76
N GLU A 11 5.56 4.64 -30.74
CA GLU A 11 5.50 3.18 -30.66
C GLU A 11 4.85 2.73 -29.35
N VAL A 12 5.27 3.29 -28.21
CA VAL A 12 4.69 3.02 -26.89
C VAL A 12 3.20 3.34 -26.89
N LEU A 13 2.81 4.52 -27.40
CA LEU A 13 1.40 4.88 -27.52
C LEU A 13 0.63 3.91 -28.43
N GLN A 14 1.20 3.49 -29.57
CA GLN A 14 0.55 2.58 -30.50
C GLN A 14 0.30 1.20 -29.87
N VAL A 15 1.26 0.67 -29.11
CA VAL A 15 1.09 -0.57 -28.34
C VAL A 15 -0.03 -0.41 -27.31
N ALA A 16 -0.04 0.70 -26.57
CA ALA A 16 -1.08 0.99 -25.59
C ALA A 16 -2.47 1.14 -26.25
N ASP A 17 -2.59 1.85 -27.36
CA ASP A 17 -3.85 2.00 -28.11
C ASP A 17 -4.35 0.63 -28.64
N ASN A 18 -3.45 -0.23 -29.12
CA ASN A 18 -3.81 -1.57 -29.59
C ASN A 18 -4.32 -2.47 -28.45
N LEU A 19 -3.68 -2.40 -27.29
CA LEU A 19 -4.14 -3.11 -26.11
C LEU A 19 -5.48 -2.55 -25.62
N TYR A 20 -5.64 -1.23 -25.55
CA TYR A 20 -6.88 -0.56 -25.12
C TYR A 20 -8.09 -0.96 -25.99
N ARG A 21 -7.90 -1.16 -27.30
CA ARG A 21 -8.94 -1.60 -28.24
C ARG A 21 -9.46 -3.02 -27.97
N GLN A 22 -8.68 -3.85 -27.28
CA GLN A 22 -9.12 -5.18 -26.86
C GLN A 22 -10.01 -5.14 -25.61
N GLU A 23 -10.30 -3.94 -25.10
CA GLU A 23 -11.09 -3.69 -23.90
C GLU A 23 -10.64 -4.52 -22.67
N PRO A 24 -9.33 -4.54 -22.35
CA PRO A 24 -8.83 -5.23 -21.17
C PRO A 24 -9.41 -4.61 -19.90
N ASP A 25 -9.38 -5.35 -18.80
CA ASP A 25 -9.57 -4.75 -17.49
C ASP A 25 -8.44 -3.75 -17.18
N TRP A 26 -8.72 -2.80 -16.28
CA TRP A 26 -7.77 -1.73 -15.98
C TRP A 26 -6.48 -2.25 -15.34
N VAL A 27 -6.51 -3.38 -14.61
CA VAL A 27 -5.34 -3.96 -13.94
C VAL A 27 -4.42 -4.56 -14.98
N THR A 28 -4.97 -5.35 -15.91
CA THR A 28 -4.22 -5.89 -17.05
C THR A 28 -3.61 -4.76 -17.88
N PHE A 29 -4.38 -3.74 -18.24
CA PHE A 29 -3.83 -2.59 -18.97
C PHE A 29 -2.70 -1.90 -18.20
N PHE A 30 -2.88 -1.68 -16.89
CA PHE A 30 -1.86 -1.07 -16.05
C PHE A 30 -0.59 -1.92 -16.05
N ARG A 31 -0.69 -3.24 -15.82
CA ARG A 31 0.44 -4.16 -15.74
C ARG A 31 1.25 -4.21 -17.04
N GLU A 32 0.58 -4.39 -18.17
CA GLU A 32 1.24 -4.53 -19.48
C GLU A 32 1.82 -3.21 -20.01
N VAL A 33 1.25 -2.06 -19.61
CA VAL A 33 1.69 -0.75 -20.14
C VAL A 33 2.61 -0.02 -19.16
N LEU A 34 2.14 0.19 -17.93
CA LEU A 34 2.77 1.05 -16.91
C LEU A 34 3.43 0.27 -15.76
N GLY A 35 3.19 -1.05 -15.70
CA GLY A 35 3.73 -1.92 -14.68
C GLY A 35 5.25 -2.05 -14.76
N ILE A 36 5.85 -2.76 -13.80
CA ILE A 36 7.30 -2.95 -13.69
C ILE A 36 7.90 -3.52 -14.98
N ASP A 37 7.22 -4.50 -15.57
CA ASP A 37 7.58 -5.14 -16.84
C ASP A 37 6.80 -4.57 -18.05
N GLY A 38 6.11 -3.44 -17.85
CA GLY A 38 5.30 -2.83 -18.88
C GLY A 38 6.13 -2.23 -20.02
N ILE A 39 5.48 -2.00 -21.16
CA ILE A 39 6.15 -1.45 -22.35
C ILE A 39 6.84 -0.10 -22.06
N VAL A 40 6.26 0.74 -21.19
CA VAL A 40 6.85 2.04 -20.83
C VAL A 40 8.20 1.87 -20.15
N ARG A 41 8.29 1.01 -19.11
CA ARG A 41 9.56 0.76 -18.40
C ARG A 41 10.56 -0.02 -19.23
N THR A 42 10.08 -0.89 -20.12
CA THR A 42 10.95 -1.62 -21.05
C THR A 42 11.60 -0.69 -22.07
N ARG A 43 10.89 0.34 -22.55
CA ARG A 43 11.40 1.29 -23.56
C ARG A 43 12.16 2.47 -22.97
N PHE A 44 11.88 2.86 -21.73
CA PHE A 44 12.59 3.92 -21.02
C PHE A 44 13.22 3.36 -19.73
N PRO A 45 14.33 2.61 -19.86
CA PRO A 45 14.97 1.96 -18.71
C PRO A 45 15.65 2.97 -17.78
N SER A 46 16.05 4.14 -18.29
CA SER A 46 16.62 5.21 -17.48
C SER A 46 15.53 6.13 -16.93
N PHE A 47 15.73 6.59 -15.70
CA PHE A 47 14.81 7.51 -15.05
C PHE A 47 14.65 8.81 -15.84
N GLU A 48 15.75 9.37 -16.36
CA GLU A 48 15.72 10.62 -17.14
C GLU A 48 14.87 10.49 -18.41
N GLU A 49 14.96 9.37 -19.13
CA GLU A 49 14.13 9.12 -20.33
C GLU A 49 12.67 8.94 -19.97
N LEU A 50 12.38 8.22 -18.88
CA LEU A 50 11.02 8.02 -18.40
C LEU A 50 10.38 9.36 -18.00
N THR A 51 11.08 10.19 -17.23
CA THR A 51 10.59 11.51 -16.80
C THR A 51 10.35 12.44 -18.00
N LYS A 52 11.13 12.33 -19.08
CA LYS A 52 10.87 13.07 -20.32
C LYS A 52 9.62 12.57 -21.02
N PHE A 53 9.40 11.25 -21.06
CA PHE A 53 8.19 10.66 -21.64
C PHE A 53 6.93 11.00 -20.83
N GLU A 54 7.01 11.00 -19.51
CA GLU A 54 5.88 11.33 -18.62
C GLU A 54 5.36 12.78 -18.80
N GLN A 55 6.16 13.66 -19.40
CA GLN A 55 5.79 15.04 -19.72
C GLN A 55 5.15 15.21 -21.12
N THR A 56 4.97 14.13 -21.88
CA THR A 56 4.46 14.22 -23.26
C THR A 56 2.96 13.97 -23.37
N ASP A 57 2.39 14.43 -24.49
CA ASP A 57 0.97 14.21 -24.83
C ASP A 57 0.64 12.72 -25.02
N GLU A 58 1.60 11.90 -25.47
CA GLU A 58 1.45 10.46 -25.58
C GLU A 58 1.17 9.82 -24.22
N PHE A 59 1.91 10.24 -23.19
CA PHE A 59 1.71 9.72 -21.84
C PHE A 59 0.39 10.18 -21.23
N ASP A 60 0.01 11.45 -21.43
CA ASP A 60 -1.31 11.97 -21.02
C ASP A 60 -2.45 11.17 -21.68
N ARG A 61 -2.31 10.79 -22.96
CA ARG A 61 -3.28 9.93 -23.64
C ARG A 61 -3.35 8.53 -23.02
N ILE A 62 -2.21 7.93 -22.64
CA ILE A 62 -2.18 6.64 -21.94
C ILE A 62 -2.88 6.73 -20.57
N GLN A 63 -2.64 7.81 -19.82
CA GLN A 63 -3.33 8.04 -18.55
C GLN A 63 -4.85 8.18 -18.75
N LYS A 64 -5.29 8.92 -19.78
CA LYS A 64 -6.72 9.04 -20.13
C LYS A 64 -7.36 7.69 -20.49
N MET A 65 -6.63 6.80 -21.18
CA MET A 65 -7.09 5.43 -21.45
C MET A 65 -7.28 4.65 -20.14
N LEU A 66 -6.31 4.71 -19.23
CA LEU A 66 -6.40 4.04 -17.92
C LEU A 66 -7.58 4.55 -17.09
N VAL A 67 -7.82 5.86 -17.05
CA VAL A 67 -8.98 6.46 -16.35
C VAL A 67 -10.29 5.92 -16.92
N LYS A 68 -10.43 5.87 -18.25
CA LYS A 68 -11.63 5.30 -18.89
C LYS A 68 -11.85 3.83 -18.57
N LEU A 69 -10.79 3.01 -18.55
CA LEU A 69 -10.91 1.60 -18.15
C LEU A 69 -11.36 1.45 -16.69
N ARG A 70 -10.97 2.38 -15.82
CA ARG A 70 -11.42 2.39 -14.41
C ARG A 70 -12.88 2.77 -14.24
N GLU A 71 -13.39 3.68 -15.07
CA GLU A 71 -14.81 4.05 -15.05
C GLU A 71 -15.71 2.88 -15.45
N LYS A 72 -15.25 2.06 -16.40
CA LYS A 72 -16.00 0.92 -16.95
C LYS A 72 -16.31 -0.20 -15.94
N ARG A 73 -15.84 -0.12 -14.68
CA ARG A 73 -16.13 -1.03 -13.55
C ARG A 73 -16.57 -2.43 -13.99
N ASN A 74 -15.63 -3.31 -14.29
CA ASN A 74 -15.85 -4.74 -14.13
C ASN A 74 -14.94 -5.24 -13.02
N SER A 75 -15.54 -5.97 -12.08
CA SER A 75 -14.86 -6.78 -11.07
C SER A 75 -13.63 -7.42 -11.69
N ALA A 76 -12.44 -6.93 -11.33
CA ALA A 76 -11.26 -7.77 -11.43
C ALA A 76 -11.65 -9.03 -10.67
N ASP A 77 -11.77 -10.13 -11.40
CA ASP A 77 -12.04 -11.42 -10.79
C ASP A 77 -10.95 -11.58 -9.73
N PRO A 78 -11.26 -11.79 -8.44
CA PRO A 78 -10.23 -11.91 -7.42
C PRO A 78 -9.19 -12.99 -7.74
N GLU A 79 -9.46 -13.88 -8.69
CA GLU A 79 -8.50 -14.85 -9.23
C GLU A 79 -7.46 -14.27 -10.21
N THR A 80 -7.70 -13.13 -10.86
CA THR A 80 -6.81 -12.59 -11.92
C THR A 80 -5.63 -11.77 -11.39
N GLU A 81 -5.78 -11.06 -10.27
CA GLU A 81 -4.67 -10.31 -9.65
C GLU A 81 -4.80 -10.27 -8.11
N PRO A 82 -3.84 -10.83 -7.35
CA PRO A 82 -3.86 -10.78 -5.90
C PRO A 82 -3.77 -9.34 -5.37
N THR A 83 -4.79 -8.90 -4.66
CA THR A 83 -4.75 -7.57 -4.01
C THR A 83 -3.80 -7.57 -2.81
N ARG A 84 -2.97 -6.54 -2.71
CA ARG A 84 -2.10 -6.26 -1.54
C ARG A 84 -2.56 -4.97 -0.87
N VAL A 85 -2.46 -4.91 0.46
CA VAL A 85 -2.88 -3.76 1.26
C VAL A 85 -1.66 -2.96 1.70
N ILE A 86 -1.70 -1.65 1.48
CA ILE A 86 -0.76 -0.70 2.06
C ILE A 86 -1.45 0.04 3.22
N THR A 87 -0.73 0.29 4.31
CA THR A 87 -1.20 1.14 5.42
C THR A 87 -0.39 2.43 5.43
N VAL A 88 -1.04 3.56 5.19
CA VAL A 88 -0.39 4.89 5.19
C VAL A 88 -0.76 5.64 6.47
N ARG A 89 0.25 6.18 7.17
CA ARG A 89 0.03 7.08 8.32
C ARG A 89 -0.20 8.50 7.81
N LEU A 90 -1.42 9.03 8.01
CA LEU A 90 -1.78 10.39 7.61
C LEU A 90 -2.10 11.25 8.84
N PRO A 91 -1.68 12.53 8.86
CA PRO A 91 -2.19 13.50 9.83
C PRO A 91 -3.71 13.59 9.76
N LYS A 92 -4.38 13.80 10.91
CA LYS A 92 -5.84 13.86 11.00
C LYS A 92 -6.44 14.88 10.01
N SER A 93 -5.84 16.06 9.91
CA SER A 93 -6.28 17.11 8.99
C SER A 93 -6.27 16.67 7.53
N MET A 94 -5.20 15.98 7.09
CA MET A 94 -5.08 15.46 5.72
C MET A 94 -6.09 14.35 5.45
N HIS A 95 -6.30 13.46 6.41
CA HIS A 95 -7.31 12.41 6.30
C HIS A 95 -8.74 12.98 6.17
N GLU A 96 -9.09 13.98 6.99
CA GLU A 96 -10.40 14.64 6.88
C GLU A 96 -10.54 15.39 5.54
N TYR A 97 -9.47 16.03 5.05
CA TYR A 97 -9.47 16.64 3.71
C TYR A 97 -9.79 15.61 2.62
N LEU A 98 -9.11 14.46 2.60
CA LEU A 98 -9.37 13.39 1.62
C LEU A 98 -10.80 12.85 1.73
N ARG A 99 -11.36 12.77 2.94
CA ARG A 99 -12.74 12.36 3.14
C ARG A 99 -13.72 13.35 2.52
N THR A 100 -13.55 14.65 2.77
CA THR A 100 -14.39 15.70 2.20
C THR A 100 -14.27 15.75 0.69
N GLU A 101 -13.05 15.72 0.15
CA GLU A 101 -12.81 15.71 -1.29
C GLU A 101 -13.50 14.51 -1.97
N ALA A 102 -13.40 13.32 -1.38
CA ALA A 102 -14.08 12.13 -1.90
C ALA A 102 -15.62 12.30 -1.88
N HIS A 103 -16.16 12.89 -0.81
CA HIS A 103 -17.58 13.19 -0.69
C HIS A 103 -18.06 14.17 -1.78
N ASP A 104 -17.31 15.26 -1.99
CA ASP A 104 -17.64 16.29 -2.98
C ASP A 104 -17.60 15.72 -4.42
N LEU A 105 -16.65 14.83 -4.69
CA LEU A 105 -16.53 14.10 -5.96
C LEU A 105 -17.44 12.86 -6.05
N ARG A 106 -18.30 12.62 -5.05
CA ARG A 106 -19.22 11.47 -4.98
C ARG A 106 -18.55 10.12 -5.22
N THR A 107 -17.35 9.95 -4.67
CA THR A 107 -16.57 8.72 -4.77
C THR A 107 -16.19 8.19 -3.38
N SER A 108 -15.69 6.95 -3.30
CA SER A 108 -15.15 6.46 -2.03
C SER A 108 -13.74 6.99 -1.82
N MET A 109 -13.35 7.17 -0.56
CA MET A 109 -11.99 7.60 -0.22
C MET A 109 -10.93 6.66 -0.80
N ASN A 110 -11.18 5.35 -0.83
CA ASN A 110 -10.29 4.38 -1.47
C ASN A 110 -10.17 4.63 -2.98
N LYS A 111 -11.28 4.84 -3.69
CA LYS A 111 -11.25 5.15 -5.14
C LYS A 111 -10.46 6.43 -5.42
N LEU A 112 -10.68 7.47 -4.62
CA LEU A 112 -9.93 8.73 -4.73
C LEU A 112 -8.43 8.50 -4.48
N CYS A 113 -8.07 7.79 -3.41
CA CYS A 113 -6.68 7.52 -3.07
C CYS A 113 -5.98 6.73 -4.16
N ILE A 114 -6.60 5.68 -4.70
CA ILE A 114 -5.98 4.91 -5.79
C ILE A 114 -5.84 5.79 -7.04
N SER A 115 -6.82 6.63 -7.37
CA SER A 115 -6.68 7.57 -8.50
C SER A 115 -5.51 8.54 -8.32
N LYS A 116 -5.29 9.05 -7.10
CA LYS A 116 -4.13 9.91 -6.79
C LYS A 116 -2.80 9.13 -6.86
N LEU A 117 -2.78 7.86 -6.42
CA LEU A 117 -1.58 7.00 -6.48
C LEU A 117 -1.16 6.63 -7.91
N LEU A 118 -2.08 6.69 -8.88
CA LEU A 118 -1.76 6.44 -10.28
C LEU A 118 -1.17 7.66 -11.00
N GLN A 119 -1.28 8.85 -10.41
CA GLN A 119 -0.68 10.05 -10.98
C GLN A 119 0.83 10.00 -10.77
N VAL A 120 1.57 10.37 -11.80
CA VAL A 120 3.02 10.55 -11.69
C VAL A 120 3.30 11.74 -10.79
N ILE A 121 4.16 11.53 -9.80
CA ILE A 121 4.70 12.59 -8.96
C ILE A 121 6.13 12.86 -9.42
N GLY A 122 6.48 14.14 -9.64
CA GLY A 122 7.86 14.54 -9.90
C GLY A 122 8.77 14.20 -8.71
N GLU A 123 10.03 13.86 -8.98
CA GLU A 123 11.01 13.49 -7.95
C GLU A 123 11.18 14.58 -6.89
N GLU A 124 11.14 15.84 -7.30
CA GLU A 124 11.26 17.02 -6.43
C GLU A 124 10.12 17.14 -5.41
N MET A 125 9.00 16.46 -5.65
CA MET A 125 7.82 16.44 -4.78
C MET A 125 7.87 15.32 -3.74
N ILE A 126 8.88 14.44 -3.80
CA ILE A 126 9.12 13.39 -2.80
C ILE A 126 10.12 13.92 -1.77
N PRO A 127 9.71 14.09 -0.49
CA PRO A 127 10.66 14.47 0.55
C PRO A 127 11.76 13.41 0.68
N ASN A 128 13.02 13.79 0.44
CA ASN A 128 14.15 12.91 0.69
C ASN A 128 14.28 12.67 2.21
N GLU A 129 14.14 11.41 2.62
CA GLU A 129 14.36 10.97 3.99
C GLU A 129 15.81 11.27 4.40
N ARG A 130 16.03 12.38 5.13
CA ARG A 130 17.26 12.53 5.92
C ARG A 130 17.20 11.45 6.99
N SER A 131 17.95 10.37 6.80
CA SER A 131 18.17 9.29 7.76
C SER A 131 18.75 9.84 9.06
N GLY A 132 17.88 10.36 9.94
CA GLY A 132 18.22 10.84 11.26
C GLY A 132 17.93 9.77 12.29
N ASN A 133 18.72 8.68 12.31
CA ASN A 133 18.84 7.84 13.51
C ASN A 133 20.07 6.90 13.48
N SER A 134 21.25 7.44 13.17
CA SER A 134 22.50 6.83 13.63
C SER A 134 22.70 7.24 15.09
N LYS A 135 22.09 6.50 16.03
CA LYS A 135 22.57 6.57 17.42
C LYS A 135 23.94 5.89 17.44
N GLU A 136 24.98 6.70 17.27
CA GLU A 136 26.36 6.34 17.56
C GLU A 136 26.42 5.78 18.99
N THR A 137 26.79 4.50 19.08
CA THR A 137 27.12 3.87 20.34
C THR A 137 28.52 4.37 20.73
N PRO A 138 28.74 4.96 21.92
CA PRO A 138 30.10 5.34 22.33
C PRO A 138 30.93 4.07 22.52
N GLN A 139 31.86 3.81 21.59
CA GLN A 139 32.90 2.81 21.76
C GLN A 139 33.85 3.27 22.86
N ALA A 140 33.73 2.66 24.04
CA ALA A 140 34.74 2.70 25.07
C ALA A 140 35.97 1.91 24.60
N ALA A 141 37.11 2.60 24.52
CA ALA A 141 38.42 2.03 24.27
C ALA A 141 38.91 1.17 25.46
N ALA A 142 39.45 -0.03 25.18
CA ALA A 142 40.65 -0.57 25.87
C ALA A 142 41.08 -1.96 25.34
N GLN A 143 42.33 -1.99 24.83
CA GLN A 143 43.41 -2.95 25.17
C GLN A 143 43.50 -4.36 24.51
N THR A 144 44.40 -4.43 23.54
CA THR A 144 45.55 -5.36 23.33
C THR A 144 45.71 -6.65 24.17
N SER A 145 45.83 -7.77 23.42
CA SER A 145 46.89 -8.81 23.44
C SER A 145 47.01 -9.83 24.62
N GLN A 146 46.57 -11.08 24.40
CA GLN A 146 47.38 -12.34 24.31
C GLN A 146 46.54 -13.63 24.65
N PRO A 147 46.94 -14.83 24.16
CA PRO A 147 46.14 -16.08 24.26
C PRO A 147 46.72 -17.20 25.18
N ARG A 148 45.83 -18.15 25.55
CA ARG A 148 45.99 -19.57 26.03
C ARG A 148 45.69 -19.84 27.53
N PRO A 149 45.42 -21.10 27.96
CA PRO A 149 44.46 -22.11 27.43
C PRO A 149 43.69 -22.90 28.54
N VAL A 150 42.70 -23.72 28.12
CA VAL A 150 42.01 -24.90 28.74
C VAL A 150 41.79 -25.07 30.26
N VAL A 151 40.57 -25.52 30.60
CA VAL A 151 40.11 -26.48 31.67
C VAL A 151 38.66 -26.09 32.04
N ASN A 152 37.67 -26.93 32.33
CA ASN A 152 37.30 -28.31 32.02
C ASN A 152 35.80 -28.43 32.40
N ASN A 153 35.12 -29.45 31.88
CA ASN A 153 33.70 -29.80 32.08
C ASN A 153 33.11 -29.61 33.49
N ASN A 154 31.83 -29.23 33.59
CA ASN A 154 30.83 -30.17 34.15
C ASN A 154 29.37 -29.81 33.87
N VAL A 155 28.62 -30.89 33.67
CA VAL A 155 27.17 -31.03 33.46
C VAL A 155 26.44 -31.11 34.80
N HIS A 156 25.32 -30.37 34.93
CA HIS A 156 24.15 -30.66 35.80
C HIS A 156 23.04 -29.66 35.37
N LEU A 157 21.86 -30.00 34.84
CA LEU A 157 20.78 -30.92 35.23
C LEU A 157 20.10 -30.59 36.57
N GLY A 158 18.82 -30.21 36.49
CA GLY A 158 17.90 -29.88 37.60
C GLY A 158 17.82 -28.37 37.83
N GLY A 159 16.67 -27.70 37.92
CA GLY A 159 15.29 -28.08 38.20
C GLY A 159 14.65 -26.92 38.99
N THR A 160 13.32 -26.82 38.95
CA THR A 160 12.45 -26.07 39.88
C THR A 160 12.41 -24.53 39.85
N SER A 161 11.34 -24.03 39.20
CA SER A 161 10.30 -23.15 39.76
C SER A 161 10.61 -22.27 40.98
N GLN A 162 10.41 -20.94 40.84
CA GLN A 162 9.50 -20.18 41.70
C GLN A 162 9.22 -18.76 41.19
N GLN A 163 7.98 -18.34 41.43
CA GLN A 163 7.27 -17.13 41.05
C GLN A 163 7.32 -16.13 42.22
N PRO A 164 7.24 -14.81 41.98
CA PRO A 164 6.71 -13.89 43.00
C PRO A 164 5.37 -13.28 42.61
N GLN A 165 4.44 -13.33 43.57
CA GLN A 165 3.07 -12.80 43.54
C GLN A 165 3.04 -11.27 43.66
N ILE A 166 1.98 -10.69 43.08
CA ILE A 166 1.61 -9.27 43.12
C ILE A 166 0.36 -9.14 44.00
N PRO A 167 0.23 -8.15 44.93
CA PRO A 167 -0.96 -8.02 45.78
C PRO A 167 -2.14 -7.39 45.03
N GLN A 168 -3.32 -7.95 45.28
CA GLN A 168 -4.64 -7.43 44.86
C GLN A 168 -5.08 -6.25 45.73
N SER A 169 -5.61 -5.20 45.09
CA SER A 169 -6.43 -4.17 45.71
C SER A 169 -7.77 -4.10 44.96
N GLY A 170 -8.84 -4.44 45.67
CA GLY A 170 -10.19 -4.52 45.13
C GLY A 170 -10.88 -3.17 45.00
N TYR A 171 -11.80 -3.09 44.03
CA TYR A 171 -12.90 -2.13 44.00
C TYR A 171 -14.13 -2.84 43.43
N GLN A 172 -15.17 -2.98 44.26
CA GLN A 172 -16.55 -3.22 43.85
C GLN A 172 -17.16 -1.92 43.33
N PRO A 173 -18.16 -2.01 42.43
CA PRO A 173 -19.25 -1.04 42.43
C PRO A 173 -20.61 -1.73 42.63
N THR A 174 -21.40 -1.16 43.53
CA THR A 174 -22.78 -1.51 43.81
C THR A 174 -23.75 -0.92 42.77
N ALA A 175 -24.66 -1.78 42.34
CA ALA A 175 -26.01 -1.57 41.81
C ALA A 175 -26.53 -0.15 41.54
N ASN A 176 -27.03 0.05 40.32
CA ASN A 176 -28.30 0.77 40.14
C ASN A 176 -29.14 0.08 39.06
N ASN A 177 -30.38 -0.22 39.44
CA ASN A 177 -31.29 -1.15 38.78
C ASN A 177 -32.52 -0.37 38.30
N HIS A 178 -32.77 -0.25 36.98
CA HIS A 178 -34.09 0.06 36.41
C HIS A 178 -34.20 -0.52 34.99
N GLN A 179 -34.87 -1.68 34.87
CA GLN A 179 -35.49 -2.20 33.65
C GLN A 179 -36.91 -1.61 33.48
N PRO A 180 -37.43 -1.59 32.25
CA PRO A 180 -38.58 -2.45 31.96
C PRO A 180 -38.37 -3.41 30.77
N GLN A 181 -39.15 -4.49 30.79
CA GLN A 181 -39.07 -5.72 29.97
C GLN A 181 -39.93 -5.73 28.69
N THR A 182 -39.53 -6.61 27.75
CA THR A 182 -40.30 -7.35 26.71
C THR A 182 -40.81 -6.56 25.48
N ILE A 183 -40.71 -7.00 24.22
CA ILE A 183 -41.08 -8.29 23.58
C ILE A 183 -40.24 -8.50 22.28
N PRO A 184 -39.74 -9.72 21.94
CA PRO A 184 -39.24 -10.02 20.59
C PRO A 184 -40.29 -10.78 19.75
N MET A 185 -40.70 -10.23 18.61
CA MET A 185 -41.56 -10.89 17.62
C MET A 185 -40.72 -11.76 16.66
N PRO A 186 -41.08 -13.03 16.40
CA PRO A 186 -40.44 -13.85 15.38
C PRO A 186 -41.33 -13.95 14.13
N PHE A 187 -40.89 -13.42 12.98
CA PHE A 187 -41.55 -13.75 11.71
C PHE A 187 -40.54 -14.11 10.60
N LYS A 188 -40.87 -15.24 9.96
CA LYS A 188 -40.10 -16.05 9.01
C LYS A 188 -40.02 -15.43 7.60
N PRO A 189 -39.07 -15.88 6.76
CA PRO A 189 -38.95 -15.46 5.37
C PRO A 189 -40.01 -16.11 4.47
N VAL A 190 -40.55 -15.34 3.52
CA VAL A 190 -41.36 -15.83 2.40
C VAL A 190 -40.47 -15.87 1.15
N GLN A 191 -40.31 -17.07 0.60
CA GLN A 191 -39.70 -17.33 -0.71
C GLN A 191 -40.80 -17.64 -1.76
N PRO A 192 -40.48 -17.62 -3.08
CA PRO A 192 -41.37 -17.17 -4.14
C PRO A 192 -42.27 -18.27 -4.71
N ARG A 193 -43.29 -17.86 -5.47
CA ARG A 193 -44.09 -18.74 -6.33
C ARG A 193 -43.95 -18.29 -7.79
N PHE A 194 -43.36 -19.20 -8.58
CA PHE A 194 -43.33 -19.35 -10.04
C PHE A 194 -42.91 -18.15 -10.90
#